data_AF-A0A166U2C8-F1
#
_entry.id   AF-A0A166U2C8-F1
#
_cell.length_a   1.000
_cell.length_b   1.000
_cell.length_c   1.000
_cell.angle_alpha   90.00
_cell.angle_beta   90.00
_cell.angle_gamma   90.00
#
_symmetry.space_group_name_H-M   'P 1'
#
loop_
_entity.id
_entity.type
_entity.pdbx_description
1 polymer ?
#
loop_
_entity_poly.entity_id
_entity_poly.type
_entity_poly.pdbx_seq_one_letter_code
_entity_poly.pdbx_strand_id
1 'polypeptide(L)'
;MPLVINRAFIRHLWAQQTFTSTAKTEQLLRPELEPNGTLALGDFEKAVEFYPGDQRRLPGFYGVTFTAVAGLSVYGLVRRRQGRWPLRKALLAGFLGLCHGVGFGQYKQLQASVDFVNTLEDGAGFLKPSIMCMYALVKDEKAKAIDKEVIRSSSIADNATNLMKKRGAQSEPSLFEAQGNPVVQHKDPWDITDPSSSTPGAPTTDDDERARAQAEFDAMLEKERRGVD
;
A
#
# COMPACT_ATOMS: atom_id res chain seq x y z
N MET A 1 17.69 10.97 7.58
CA MET A 1 17.84 9.87 6.60
C MET A 1 16.65 8.89 6.45
N PRO A 2 15.39 9.14 6.89
CA PRO A 2 14.32 8.12 6.74
C PRO A 2 13.72 8.01 5.32
N LEU A 3 13.87 9.01 4.45
CA LEU A 3 13.19 9.05 3.15
C LEU A 3 13.82 8.16 2.06
N VAL A 4 15.13 7.88 2.14
CA VAL A 4 15.84 7.10 1.10
C VAL A 4 15.52 5.61 1.20
N ILE A 5 15.37 5.09 2.42
CA ILE A 5 15.06 3.68 2.70
C ILE A 5 13.70 3.29 2.07
N ASN A 6 12.74 4.21 2.08
CA ASN A 6 11.40 3.94 1.56
C ASN A 6 11.40 3.66 0.05
N ARG A 7 12.22 4.38 -0.73
CA ARG A 7 12.26 4.20 -2.19
C ARG A 7 12.89 2.88 -2.63
N ALA A 8 13.99 2.47 -2.00
CA ALA A 8 14.64 1.19 -2.32
C ALA A 8 13.74 0.00 -1.98
N PHE A 9 13.06 0.08 -0.84
CA PHE A 9 12.14 -0.96 -0.40
C PHE A 9 10.92 -1.12 -1.32
N ILE A 10 10.28 -0.01 -1.72
CA ILE A 10 9.15 -0.05 -2.67
C ILE A 10 9.57 -0.65 -4.01
N ARG A 11 10.73 -0.24 -4.55
CA ARG A 11 11.27 -0.80 -5.80
C ARG A 11 11.50 -2.30 -5.71
N HIS A 12 12.07 -2.74 -4.60
CA HIS A 12 12.32 -4.15 -4.34
C HIS A 12 11.02 -4.96 -4.26
N LEU A 13 10.05 -4.50 -3.47
CA LEU A 13 8.73 -5.17 -3.35
C LEU A 13 8.04 -5.30 -4.71
N TRP A 14 8.05 -4.24 -5.50
CA TRP A 14 7.47 -4.26 -6.84
C TRP A 14 8.20 -5.24 -7.76
N ALA A 15 9.53 -5.24 -7.78
CA ALA A 15 10.30 -6.17 -8.60
C ALA A 15 9.95 -7.62 -8.27
N GLN A 16 9.72 -7.93 -6.98
CA GLN A 16 9.25 -9.25 -6.56
C GLN A 16 7.82 -9.57 -7.02
N GLN A 17 6.92 -8.61 -7.08
CA GLN A 17 5.57 -8.87 -7.59
C GLN A 17 5.54 -9.00 -9.12
N THR A 18 6.44 -8.30 -9.81
CA THR A 18 6.48 -8.27 -11.26
C THR A 18 7.17 -9.51 -11.83
N PHE A 19 8.36 -9.84 -11.34
CA PHE A 19 9.24 -10.89 -11.89
C PHE A 19 9.07 -12.25 -11.21
N THR A 20 7.85 -12.78 -11.23
CA THR A 20 7.47 -14.01 -10.51
C THR A 20 8.05 -15.30 -11.09
N SER A 21 8.39 -15.30 -12.39
CA SER A 21 8.92 -16.44 -13.13
C SER A 21 9.93 -15.97 -14.17
N THR A 22 10.88 -16.84 -14.53
CA THR A 22 11.95 -16.53 -15.50
C THR A 22 11.34 -16.16 -16.84
N ALA A 23 10.35 -16.93 -17.31
CA ALA A 23 9.59 -16.64 -18.53
C ALA A 23 8.90 -15.26 -18.50
N LYS A 24 8.40 -14.83 -17.34
CA LYS A 24 7.77 -13.50 -17.20
C LYS A 24 8.82 -12.39 -17.17
N THR A 25 9.98 -12.63 -16.55
CA THR A 25 11.14 -11.74 -16.62
C THR A 25 11.59 -11.55 -18.05
N GLU A 26 11.80 -12.63 -18.78
CA GLU A 26 12.13 -12.58 -20.21
C GLU A 26 11.07 -11.81 -20.99
N GLN A 27 9.78 -12.14 -20.83
CA GLN A 27 8.69 -11.48 -21.55
C GLN A 27 8.65 -9.96 -21.32
N LEU A 28 8.92 -9.51 -20.09
CA LEU A 28 8.89 -8.08 -19.73
C LEU A 28 10.16 -7.33 -20.15
N LEU A 29 11.31 -7.99 -20.14
CA LEU A 29 12.58 -7.38 -20.51
C LEU A 29 12.89 -7.48 -22.02
N ARG A 30 12.30 -8.45 -22.74
CA ARG A 30 12.52 -8.64 -24.18
C ARG A 30 12.23 -7.40 -25.03
N PRO A 31 11.17 -6.62 -24.78
CA PRO A 31 10.89 -5.41 -25.54
C PRO A 31 11.93 -4.30 -25.33
N GLU A 32 12.65 -4.34 -24.21
CA GLU A 32 13.75 -3.41 -23.88
C GLU A 32 15.11 -3.92 -24.38
N LEU A 33 15.19 -5.21 -24.70
CA LEU A 33 16.31 -5.80 -25.41
C LEU A 33 16.29 -5.25 -26.84
N GLU A 34 17.41 -4.64 -27.23
CA GLU A 34 17.61 -3.83 -28.43
C GLU A 34 16.92 -4.28 -29.73
N PRO A 35 16.50 -3.29 -30.58
CA PRO A 35 17.44 -2.34 -31.21
C PRO A 35 17.52 -0.91 -30.63
N ASN A 36 16.69 -0.55 -29.64
CA ASN A 36 16.53 0.85 -29.18
C ASN A 36 17.38 1.28 -27.97
N GLY A 37 18.17 0.39 -27.37
CA GLY A 37 19.39 0.72 -26.62
C GLY A 37 19.25 1.06 -25.14
N THR A 38 18.23 0.55 -24.46
CA THR A 38 18.11 0.75 -23.00
C THR A 38 18.68 -0.39 -22.16
N LEU A 39 18.78 -1.61 -22.67
CA LEU A 39 19.27 -2.76 -21.90
C LEU A 39 20.32 -3.57 -22.67
N ALA A 40 21.53 -3.66 -22.13
CA ALA A 40 22.59 -4.50 -22.67
C ALA A 40 22.22 -5.98 -22.57
N LEU A 41 22.63 -6.80 -23.57
CA LEU A 41 22.33 -8.22 -23.60
C LEU A 41 22.87 -8.97 -22.35
N GLY A 42 24.07 -8.63 -21.88
CA GLY A 42 24.64 -9.23 -20.67
C GLY A 42 23.84 -8.89 -19.41
N ASP A 43 23.30 -7.68 -19.31
CA ASP A 43 22.47 -7.26 -18.18
C ASP A 43 21.08 -7.92 -18.20
N PHE A 44 20.55 -8.19 -19.40
CA PHE A 44 19.35 -9.00 -19.58
C PHE A 44 19.54 -10.43 -19.05
N GLU A 45 20.63 -11.11 -19.42
CA GLU A 45 20.91 -12.47 -18.97
C GLU A 45 21.06 -12.53 -17.44
N LYS A 46 21.82 -11.59 -16.85
CA LYS A 46 21.94 -11.45 -15.39
C LYS A 46 20.59 -11.24 -14.71
N ALA A 47 19.71 -10.41 -15.29
CA ALA A 47 18.39 -10.15 -14.73
C ALA A 47 17.49 -11.39 -14.80
N VAL A 48 17.53 -12.13 -15.91
CA VAL A 48 16.78 -13.39 -16.09
C VAL A 48 17.27 -14.48 -15.12
N GLU A 49 18.57 -14.56 -14.86
CA GLU A 49 19.13 -15.47 -13.86
C GLU A 49 18.76 -15.03 -12.42
N PHE A 50 18.84 -13.74 -12.13
CA PHE A 50 18.52 -13.19 -10.81
C PHE A 50 17.02 -13.26 -10.47
N TYR A 51 16.13 -13.30 -11.46
CA TYR A 51 14.68 -13.31 -11.26
C TYR A 51 13.96 -14.53 -11.89
N PRO A 52 13.22 -15.36 -11.12
CA PRO A 52 12.88 -15.26 -9.70
C PRO A 52 13.93 -15.94 -8.80
N GLY A 53 14.88 -15.17 -8.26
CA GLY A 53 15.92 -15.73 -7.42
C GLY A 53 15.41 -16.32 -6.10
N ASP A 54 16.17 -17.29 -5.59
CA ASP A 54 15.95 -17.96 -4.30
C ASP A 54 15.91 -16.99 -3.11
N GLN A 55 16.40 -15.75 -3.29
CA GLN A 55 16.32 -14.70 -2.30
C GLN A 55 14.91 -14.39 -1.78
N ARG A 56 13.85 -14.73 -2.55
CA ARG A 56 12.45 -14.63 -2.09
C ARG A 56 12.17 -15.45 -0.84
N ARG A 57 12.88 -16.57 -0.66
CA ARG A 57 12.68 -17.50 0.46
C ARG A 57 13.48 -17.10 1.70
N LEU A 58 14.42 -16.16 1.61
CA LEU A 58 15.30 -15.77 2.72
C LEU A 58 14.54 -15.31 3.97
N PRO A 59 13.51 -14.43 3.90
CA PRO A 59 12.78 -14.03 5.11
C PRO A 59 12.13 -15.21 5.83
N GLY A 60 11.57 -16.17 5.08
CA GLY A 60 10.98 -17.38 5.64
C GLY A 60 12.03 -18.30 6.24
N PHE A 61 13.12 -18.54 5.50
CA PHE A 61 14.24 -19.38 5.97
C PHE A 61 14.85 -18.82 7.26
N TYR A 62 15.25 -17.54 7.28
CA TYR A 62 15.82 -16.92 8.47
C TYR A 62 14.80 -16.82 9.61
N GLY A 63 13.53 -16.57 9.32
CA GLY A 63 12.46 -16.61 10.32
C GLY A 63 12.39 -17.96 11.05
N VAL A 64 12.40 -19.06 10.29
CA VAL A 64 12.39 -20.42 10.87
C VAL A 64 13.68 -20.71 11.63
N THR A 65 14.85 -20.40 11.08
CA THR A 65 16.12 -20.72 11.75
C THR A 65 16.30 -19.95 13.05
N PHE A 66 16.00 -18.65 13.07
CA PHE A 66 16.11 -17.84 14.30
C PHE A 66 15.08 -18.27 15.36
N THR A 67 13.87 -18.63 14.95
CA THR A 67 12.85 -19.18 15.86
C THR A 67 13.31 -20.50 16.45
N ALA A 68 13.88 -21.40 15.64
CA ALA A 68 14.41 -22.69 16.10
C ALA A 68 15.58 -22.49 17.09
N VAL A 69 16.52 -21.59 16.79
CA VAL A 69 17.64 -21.25 17.67
C VAL A 69 17.14 -20.65 19.00
N ALA A 70 16.17 -19.74 18.96
CA ALA A 70 15.56 -19.18 20.16
C ALA A 70 14.87 -20.28 21.00
N GLY A 71 14.12 -21.18 20.35
CA GLY A 71 13.46 -22.31 21.01
C GLY A 71 14.44 -23.28 21.67
N LEU A 72 15.51 -23.66 20.98
CA LEU A 72 16.58 -24.51 21.53
C LEU A 72 17.29 -23.83 22.71
N SER A 73 17.53 -22.52 22.61
CA SER A 73 18.16 -21.74 23.69
C SER A 73 17.27 -21.71 24.94
N VAL A 74 15.97 -21.45 24.77
CA VAL A 74 14.99 -21.49 25.87
C VAL A 74 14.89 -22.90 26.45
N TYR A 75 14.82 -23.93 25.61
CA TYR A 75 14.77 -25.32 26.06
C TYR A 75 16.01 -25.70 26.91
N GLY A 76 17.21 -25.32 26.45
CA GLY A 76 18.45 -25.54 27.19
C GLY A 76 18.47 -24.84 28.56
N LEU A 77 17.98 -23.59 28.63
CA LEU A 77 17.88 -22.84 29.87
C LEU A 77 16.86 -23.45 30.85
N VAL A 78 15.71 -23.89 30.36
CA VAL A 78 14.68 -24.58 31.17
C VAL A 78 15.23 -25.87 31.75
N ARG A 79 15.91 -26.68 30.92
CA ARG A 79 16.48 -27.95 31.36
C ARG A 79 17.55 -27.76 32.44
N ARG A 80 18.36 -26.69 32.35
CA ARG A 80 19.40 -26.39 33.34
C ARG A 80 18.84 -25.82 34.65
N ARG A 81 17.77 -25.02 34.62
CA ARG A 81 17.27 -24.32 35.82
C ARG A 81 16.29 -25.11 36.68
N GLN A 82 15.88 -26.32 36.29
CA GLN A 82 14.87 -27.17 36.96
C GLN A 82 13.49 -26.51 37.23
N GLY A 83 13.35 -25.20 37.05
CA GLY A 83 12.12 -24.44 37.15
C GLY A 83 11.37 -24.39 35.82
N ARG A 84 10.05 -24.64 35.88
CA ARG A 84 9.15 -24.52 34.72
C ARG A 84 9.14 -23.06 34.27
N TRP A 85 9.68 -22.76 33.10
CA TRP A 85 9.45 -21.44 32.51
C TRP A 85 7.97 -21.27 32.21
N PRO A 86 7.37 -20.13 32.57
CA PRO A 86 5.99 -19.88 32.20
C PRO A 86 5.89 -19.84 30.67
N LEU A 87 4.91 -20.55 30.11
CA LEU A 87 4.67 -20.69 28.66
C LEU A 87 4.69 -19.33 27.94
N ARG A 88 4.17 -18.28 28.57
CA ARG A 88 4.18 -16.89 28.05
C ARG A 88 5.58 -16.38 27.71
N LYS A 89 6.60 -16.68 28.53
CA LYS A 89 7.99 -16.25 28.26
C LYS A 89 8.61 -17.02 27.09
N ALA A 90 8.29 -18.31 26.97
CA ALA A 90 8.74 -19.12 25.83
C ALA A 90 8.11 -18.64 24.51
N LEU A 91 6.80 -18.35 24.52
CA LEU A 91 6.11 -17.77 23.37
C LEU A 91 6.67 -16.41 22.97
N LEU A 92 6.94 -15.53 23.95
CA LEU A 92 7.54 -14.23 23.68
C LEU A 92 8.95 -14.36 23.07
N ALA A 93 9.78 -15.26 23.59
CA ALA A 93 11.11 -15.51 23.03
C ALA A 93 11.04 -16.06 21.60
N GLY A 94 10.10 -16.98 21.32
CA GLY A 94 9.85 -17.48 19.97
C GLY A 94 9.39 -16.37 19.01
N PHE A 95 8.45 -15.52 19.44
CA PHE A 95 7.97 -14.39 18.65
C PHE A 95 9.09 -13.39 18.32
N LEU A 96 9.91 -13.01 19.32
CA LEU A 96 11.04 -12.12 19.09
C LEU A 96 12.07 -12.75 18.15
N GLY A 97 12.33 -14.05 18.28
CA GLY A 97 13.18 -14.80 17.34
C GLY A 97 12.64 -14.75 15.92
N LEU A 98 11.32 -14.95 15.73
CA LEU A 98 10.67 -14.88 14.43
C LEU A 98 10.77 -13.47 13.82
N CYS A 99 10.41 -12.43 14.56
CA CYS A 99 10.50 -11.04 14.09
C CYS A 99 11.93 -10.68 13.69
N HIS A 100 12.92 -11.09 14.49
CA HIS A 100 14.33 -10.83 14.21
C HIS A 100 14.80 -11.58 12.95
N GLY A 101 14.44 -12.86 12.82
CA GLY A 101 14.77 -13.66 11.63
C GLY A 101 14.15 -13.13 10.35
N VAL A 102 12.86 -12.73 10.39
CA VAL A 102 12.19 -12.13 9.23
C VAL A 102 12.83 -10.79 8.88
N GLY A 103 13.09 -9.92 9.86
CA GLY A 103 13.76 -8.64 9.64
C GLY A 103 15.16 -8.80 9.03
N PHE A 104 15.94 -9.74 9.55
CA PHE A 104 17.27 -10.04 9.01
C PHE A 104 17.20 -10.61 7.59
N GLY A 105 16.24 -11.49 7.31
CA GLY A 105 16.04 -12.03 5.97
C GLY A 105 15.60 -10.96 4.95
N GLN A 106 14.76 -10.00 5.36
CA GLN A 106 14.42 -8.83 4.53
C GLN A 106 15.66 -7.97 4.24
N TYR A 107 16.50 -7.73 5.25
CA TYR A 107 17.76 -7.02 5.08
C TYR A 107 18.69 -7.73 4.09
N LYS A 108 18.89 -9.04 4.22
CA LYS A 108 19.70 -9.83 3.28
C LYS A 108 19.16 -9.83 1.87
N GLN A 109 17.85 -9.83 1.74
CA GLN A 109 17.19 -9.76 0.45
C GLN A 109 17.40 -8.39 -0.22
N LEU A 110 17.33 -7.29 0.52
CA LEU A 110 17.69 -5.96 0.03
C LEU A 110 19.17 -5.86 -0.35
N GLN A 111 20.05 -6.46 0.47
CA GLN A 111 21.48 -6.53 0.17
C GLN A 111 21.72 -7.23 -1.17
N ALA A 112 21.10 -8.40 -1.40
CA ALA A 112 21.22 -9.12 -2.68
C ALA A 112 20.73 -8.28 -3.88
N SER A 113 19.66 -7.50 -3.71
CA SER A 113 19.17 -6.59 -4.76
C SER A 113 20.14 -5.44 -5.04
N VAL A 114 20.78 -4.89 -4.00
CA VAL A 114 21.81 -3.86 -4.17
C VAL A 114 23.05 -4.44 -4.86
N ASP A 115 23.50 -5.62 -4.42
CA ASP A 115 24.64 -6.32 -5.01
C ASP A 115 24.37 -6.63 -6.49
N PHE A 116 23.16 -7.07 -6.84
CA PHE A 116 22.73 -7.27 -8.23
C PHE A 116 22.77 -5.97 -9.05
N VAL A 117 22.23 -4.86 -8.54
CA VAL A 117 22.29 -3.59 -9.27
C VAL A 117 23.74 -3.14 -9.51
N ASN A 118 24.64 -3.45 -8.58
CA ASN A 118 26.07 -3.15 -8.72
C ASN A 118 26.80 -4.08 -9.71
N THR A 119 26.23 -5.24 -10.08
CA THR A 119 26.81 -6.13 -11.11
C THR A 119 26.33 -5.82 -12.52
N LEU A 120 25.35 -4.94 -12.69
CA LEU A 120 24.89 -4.46 -13.99
C LEU A 120 25.90 -3.47 -14.58
N GLU A 121 26.16 -3.58 -15.87
CA GLU A 121 27.04 -2.66 -16.60
C GLU A 121 26.37 -1.29 -16.77
N ASP A 122 25.06 -1.28 -17.07
CA ASP A 122 24.23 -0.07 -17.09
C ASP A 122 23.05 -0.17 -16.13
N GLY A 123 23.34 0.04 -14.84
CA GLY A 123 22.31 0.08 -13.81
C GLY A 123 21.23 1.16 -14.05
N ALA A 124 21.56 2.26 -14.75
CA ALA A 124 20.60 3.30 -15.07
C ALA A 124 19.65 2.86 -16.20
N GLY A 125 20.20 2.18 -17.21
CA GLY A 125 19.47 1.55 -18.31
C GLY A 125 18.44 0.52 -17.84
N PHE A 126 18.75 -0.30 -16.82
CA PHE A 126 17.80 -1.26 -16.26
C PHE A 126 16.69 -0.63 -15.39
N LEU A 127 17.01 0.43 -14.63
CA LEU A 127 16.08 1.05 -13.69
C LEU A 127 15.01 1.91 -14.38
N LYS A 128 15.32 2.52 -15.51
CA LYS A 128 14.40 3.43 -16.20
C LYS A 128 13.16 2.69 -16.78
N PRO A 129 13.29 1.57 -17.51
CA PRO A 129 12.16 0.79 -18.00
C PRO A 129 11.35 0.15 -16.88
N SER A 130 12.02 -0.38 -15.86
CA SER A 130 11.33 -1.00 -14.72
C SER A 130 10.46 0.01 -13.96
N ILE A 131 10.95 1.23 -13.76
CA ILE A 131 10.16 2.33 -13.19
C ILE A 131 9.00 2.71 -14.13
N MET A 132 9.23 2.83 -15.45
CA MET A 132 8.16 3.11 -16.42
C MET A 132 7.05 2.05 -16.40
N CYS A 133 7.40 0.77 -16.38
CA CYS A 133 6.43 -0.33 -16.22
C CYS A 133 5.68 -0.23 -14.89
N MET A 134 6.37 0.10 -13.79
CA MET A 134 5.71 0.32 -12.49
C MET A 134 4.66 1.42 -12.57
N TYR A 135 4.99 2.56 -13.17
CA TYR A 135 4.05 3.67 -13.36
C TYR A 135 2.86 3.27 -14.24
N ALA A 136 3.11 2.52 -15.33
CA ALA A 136 2.05 2.03 -16.20
C ALA A 136 1.09 1.08 -15.48
N LEU A 137 1.61 0.15 -14.67
CA LEU A 137 0.81 -0.80 -13.88
C LEU A 137 -0.02 -0.10 -12.81
N VAL A 138 0.58 0.85 -12.07
CA VAL A 138 -0.13 1.63 -11.06
C VAL A 138 -1.24 2.47 -11.69
N LYS A 139 -1.01 2.99 -12.90
CA LYS A 139 -2.01 3.75 -13.65
C LYS A 139 -3.18 2.87 -14.10
N ASP A 140 -2.91 1.66 -14.58
CA ASP A 140 -3.93 0.69 -14.97
C ASP A 140 -4.78 0.20 -13.78
N GLU A 141 -4.13 -0.06 -12.63
CA GLU A 141 -4.84 -0.47 -11.42
C GLU A 141 -5.75 0.65 -10.89
N LYS A 142 -5.30 1.91 -10.92
CA LYS A 142 -6.13 3.07 -10.59
C LYS A 142 -7.30 3.23 -11.57
N ALA A 143 -7.07 3.03 -12.87
CA ALA A 143 -8.13 3.09 -13.86
C ALA A 143 -9.22 2.03 -13.60
N LYS A 144 -8.82 0.80 -13.27
CA LYS A 144 -9.73 -0.29 -12.90
C LYS A 144 -10.47 -0.02 -11.58
N ALA A 145 -9.80 0.57 -10.59
CA ALA A 145 -10.42 0.94 -9.33
C ALA A 145 -11.50 2.02 -9.53
N ILE A 146 -11.24 3.01 -10.38
CA ILE A 146 -12.21 4.04 -10.74
C ILE A 146 -13.40 3.40 -11.47
N ASP A 147 -13.15 2.53 -12.46
CA ASP A 147 -14.23 1.86 -13.20
C ASP A 147 -15.13 1.01 -12.27
N LYS A 148 -14.53 0.29 -11.32
CA LYS A 148 -15.27 -0.47 -10.31
C LYS A 148 -16.15 0.42 -9.42
N GLU A 149 -15.66 1.60 -9.03
CA GLU A 149 -16.42 2.54 -8.20
C GLU A 149 -17.53 3.24 -8.99
N VAL A 150 -17.31 3.52 -10.28
CA VAL A 150 -18.33 4.04 -11.20
C VAL A 150 -19.46 3.02 -11.37
N ILE A 151 -19.14 1.74 -11.60
CA ILE A 151 -20.14 0.65 -11.70
C ILE A 151 -20.91 0.47 -10.38
N ARG A 152 -20.23 0.59 -9.23
CA ARG A 152 -20.88 0.53 -7.92
C ARG A 152 -21.87 1.69 -7.73
N SER A 153 -21.46 2.90 -8.11
CA SER A 153 -22.28 4.10 -8.00
C SER A 153 -23.49 4.07 -8.93
N SER A 154 -23.34 3.57 -10.16
CA SER A 154 -24.47 3.41 -11.10
C SER A 154 -25.48 2.37 -10.60
N SER A 155 -25.01 1.24 -10.04
CA SER A 155 -25.90 0.24 -9.45
C SER A 155 -26.73 0.78 -8.28
N ILE A 156 -26.17 1.68 -7.46
CA ILE A 156 -26.93 2.34 -6.38
C ILE A 156 -28.00 3.26 -6.95
N ALA A 157 -27.70 4.02 -8.00
CA ALA A 157 -28.66 4.90 -8.67
C ALA A 157 -29.81 4.12 -9.33
N ASP A 158 -29.51 3.00 -9.99
CA ASP A 158 -30.51 2.12 -10.60
C ASP A 158 -31.43 1.49 -9.55
N ASN A 159 -30.87 1.10 -8.39
CA ASN A 159 -31.68 0.58 -7.29
C ASN A 159 -32.61 1.65 -6.69
N ALA A 160 -32.15 2.91 -6.57
CA ALA A 160 -32.96 4.01 -6.05
C ALA A 160 -34.13 4.37 -6.98
N THR A 161 -33.90 4.42 -8.29
CA THR A 161 -34.95 4.71 -9.28
C THR A 161 -36.02 3.61 -9.33
N ASN A 162 -35.61 2.34 -9.24
CA ASN A 162 -36.54 1.21 -9.13
C ASN A 162 -37.38 1.28 -7.84
N LEU A 163 -36.81 1.73 -6.73
CA LEU A 163 -37.54 1.91 -5.47
C LEU A 163 -38.59 3.04 -5.58
N MET A 164 -38.23 4.17 -6.20
CA MET A 164 -39.17 5.28 -6.44
C MET A 164 -40.30 4.88 -7.40
N LYS A 165 -39.98 4.15 -8.47
CA LYS A 165 -40.98 3.62 -9.41
C LYS A 165 -41.95 2.64 -8.72
N LYS A 166 -41.43 1.77 -7.82
CA LYS A 166 -42.26 0.85 -7.04
C LYS A 166 -43.18 1.59 -6.05
N ARG A 167 -42.72 2.68 -5.44
CA ARG A 167 -43.55 3.51 -4.54
C ARG A 167 -44.62 4.31 -5.30
N GLY A 168 -44.32 4.83 -6.49
CA GLY A 168 -45.29 5.58 -7.30
C GLY A 168 -46.43 4.73 -7.88
N ALA A 169 -46.26 3.41 -7.98
CA ALA A 169 -47.30 2.50 -8.46
C ALA A 169 -48.24 1.99 -7.34
N GLN A 170 -48.01 2.36 -6.08
CA GLN A 170 -48.77 1.88 -4.91
C GLN A 170 -49.55 3.00 -4.19
N SER A 171 -49.75 4.15 -4.84
CA SER A 171 -50.75 5.14 -4.41
C SER A 171 -52.04 4.91 -5.18
N GLU A 172 -52.83 3.92 -4.75
CA GLU A 172 -54.25 3.93 -5.06
C GLU A 172 -54.96 5.00 -4.19
N PRO A 173 -55.80 5.86 -4.77
CA PRO A 173 -56.64 6.76 -4.02
C PRO A 173 -57.90 6.01 -3.54
N SER A 174 -57.87 5.47 -2.33
CA SER A 174 -59.10 5.04 -1.65
C SER A 174 -58.99 5.37 -0.17
N LEU A 175 -59.63 6.44 0.29
CA LEU A 175 -61.03 6.41 0.73
C LEU A 175 -61.18 5.55 1.99
N PHE A 176 -60.74 6.08 3.14
CA PHE A 176 -61.21 5.68 4.48
C PHE A 176 -60.81 6.80 5.45
N GLU A 177 -61.67 7.77 5.72
CA GLU A 177 -62.83 7.68 6.61
C GLU A 177 -62.41 7.68 8.09
N ALA A 178 -62.83 8.76 8.73
CA ALA A 178 -62.61 9.17 10.10
C ALA A 178 -62.71 8.03 11.11
N GLN A 179 -61.69 7.88 11.94
CA GLN A 179 -61.87 7.52 13.34
C GLN A 179 -60.70 8.05 14.16
N GLY A 180 -61.02 9.02 15.02
CA GLY A 180 -60.08 9.64 15.92
C GLY A 180 -59.54 8.62 16.91
N ASN A 181 -58.22 8.54 16.99
CA ASN A 181 -57.51 7.83 18.04
C ASN A 181 -56.71 8.86 18.85
N PRO A 182 -56.76 8.83 20.19
CA PRO A 182 -56.20 9.88 21.02
C PRO A 182 -54.68 9.88 20.97
N VAL A 183 -54.16 11.11 20.99
CA VAL A 183 -52.76 11.50 21.08
C VAL A 183 -52.10 10.81 22.27
N VAL A 184 -51.33 9.75 22.00
CA VAL A 184 -50.28 9.28 22.91
C VAL A 184 -49.01 10.03 22.53
N GLN A 185 -48.64 11.01 23.34
CA GLN A 185 -47.35 11.71 23.23
C GLN A 185 -46.24 10.71 23.57
N HIS A 186 -45.75 10.00 22.55
CA HIS A 186 -44.51 9.26 22.63
C HIS A 186 -43.36 10.26 22.54
N LYS A 187 -42.69 10.50 23.66
CA LYS A 187 -41.52 11.36 23.76
C LYS A 187 -40.32 10.55 23.30
N ASP A 188 -39.84 10.82 22.08
CA ASP A 188 -38.74 10.09 21.49
C ASP A 188 -37.41 10.40 22.19
N PRO A 189 -36.61 9.39 22.61
CA PRO A 189 -35.33 9.60 23.32
C PRO A 189 -34.14 10.02 22.44
N TRP A 190 -34.36 10.52 21.22
CA TRP A 190 -33.29 10.80 20.26
C TRP A 190 -33.28 12.25 19.75
N ASP A 191 -33.70 13.19 20.59
CA ASP A 191 -33.44 14.61 20.36
C ASP A 191 -31.94 14.90 20.57
N ILE A 192 -31.12 14.37 19.65
CA ILE A 192 -29.75 14.78 19.42
C ILE A 192 -29.89 16.10 18.67
N THR A 193 -30.00 17.15 19.45
CA THR A 193 -29.70 18.51 19.02
C THR A 193 -28.29 18.49 18.46
N ASP A 194 -28.17 18.54 17.14
CA ASP A 194 -26.92 18.85 16.47
C ASP A 194 -26.43 20.21 16.97
N PRO A 195 -25.27 20.32 17.63
CA PRO A 195 -24.62 21.61 17.79
C PRO A 195 -24.03 22.00 16.43
N SER A 196 -24.88 22.47 15.53
CA SER A 196 -24.45 23.39 14.46
C SER A 196 -24.14 24.75 15.08
N SER A 197 -23.11 24.79 15.94
CA SER A 197 -22.36 26.02 16.21
C SER A 197 -21.13 25.98 15.33
N SER A 198 -21.28 26.43 14.09
CA SER A 198 -20.18 27.01 13.33
C SER A 198 -19.74 28.28 14.07
N THR A 199 -19.02 28.09 15.17
CA THR A 199 -18.15 29.10 15.74
C THR A 199 -17.07 29.36 14.69
N PRO A 200 -16.88 30.60 14.21
CA PRO A 200 -15.74 30.95 13.39
C PRO A 200 -14.48 30.65 14.21
N GLY A 201 -13.86 29.51 13.92
CA GLY A 201 -12.63 29.10 14.56
C GLY A 201 -11.59 30.19 14.31
N ALA A 202 -10.94 30.63 15.37
CA ALA A 202 -9.74 31.44 15.27
C ALA A 202 -8.78 30.79 14.25
N PRO A 203 -8.09 31.59 13.43
CA PRO A 203 -7.20 31.09 12.39
C PRO A 203 -6.21 30.11 13.02
N THR A 204 -6.35 28.84 12.67
CA THR A 204 -5.37 27.83 13.03
C THR A 204 -4.10 28.13 12.27
N THR A 205 -2.96 28.07 12.96
CA THR A 205 -1.61 28.35 12.45
C THR A 205 -1.26 27.60 11.15
N ASP A 206 -2.00 26.54 10.84
CA ASP A 206 -1.82 25.70 9.66
C ASP A 206 -2.25 26.39 8.36
N ASP A 207 -3.22 27.31 8.41
CA ASP A 207 -3.66 28.08 7.25
C ASP A 207 -2.62 29.18 6.89
N ASP A 208 -2.00 29.77 7.91
CA ASP A 208 -0.89 30.71 7.73
C ASP A 208 0.35 30.01 7.14
N GLU A 209 0.61 28.76 7.52
CA GLU A 209 1.73 27.97 7.00
C GLU A 209 1.52 27.59 5.52
N ARG A 210 0.29 27.26 5.11
CA ARG A 210 -0.08 27.06 3.70
C ARG A 210 0.05 28.33 2.87
N ALA A 211 -0.45 29.46 3.36
CA ALA A 211 -0.35 30.74 2.66
C ALA A 211 1.11 31.16 2.44
N ARG A 212 1.98 30.89 3.41
CA ARG A 212 3.42 31.19 3.31
C ARG A 212 4.13 30.28 2.30
N ALA A 213 3.82 28.99 2.30
CA ALA A 213 4.38 28.04 1.32
C ALA A 213 3.95 28.36 -0.12
N GLN A 214 2.71 28.82 -0.31
CA GLN A 214 2.20 29.25 -1.61
C GLN A 214 2.98 30.48 -2.13
N ALA A 215 3.19 31.49 -1.28
CA ALA A 215 3.92 32.70 -1.63
C ALA A 215 5.41 32.43 -1.97
N GLU A 216 6.06 31.49 -1.26
CA GLU A 216 7.44 31.08 -1.58
C GLU A 216 7.54 30.37 -2.94
N PHE A 217 6.55 29.54 -3.28
CA PHE A 217 6.51 28.85 -4.57
C PHE A 217 6.33 29.85 -5.73
N ASP A 218 5.41 30.81 -5.58
CA ASP A 218 5.18 31.85 -6.58
C ASP A 218 6.42 32.74 -6.76
N ALA A 219 7.13 33.07 -5.67
CA ALA A 219 8.38 33.83 -5.74
C ALA A 219 9.50 33.07 -6.48
N MET A 220 9.56 31.73 -6.35
CA MET A 220 10.52 30.90 -7.06
C MET A 220 10.23 30.88 -8.57
N LEU A 221 8.97 30.73 -8.98
CA LEU A 221 8.56 30.77 -10.38
C LEU A 221 8.80 32.14 -11.05
N GLU A 222 8.54 33.23 -10.32
CA GLU A 222 8.76 34.58 -10.83
C GLU A 222 10.27 34.85 -11.03
N LYS A 223 11.12 34.30 -10.16
CA LYS A 223 12.58 34.36 -10.29
C LYS A 223 13.10 33.56 -11.47
N GLU A 224 12.50 32.40 -11.77
CA GLU A 224 12.83 31.59 -12.95
C GLU A 224 12.41 32.31 -14.24
N ARG A 225 11.23 32.95 -14.26
CA ARG A 225 10.78 33.78 -15.39
C ARG A 225 11.67 34.99 -15.68
N ARG A 226 12.25 35.60 -14.65
CA ARG A 226 13.15 36.76 -14.80
C ARG A 226 14.62 36.39 -15.02
N GLY A 227 14.98 35.12 -14.87
CA GLY A 227 16.36 34.62 -15.04
C GLY A 227 16.69 34.11 -16.44
N VAL A 228 15.76 34.26 -17.40
CA VAL A 228 15.98 33.96 -18.82
C VAL A 228 16.26 35.27 -19.55
N ASP A 229 17.42 35.87 -19.28
CA ASP A 229 18.09 36.89 -20.10
C ASP A 229 19.61 36.75 -19.94
#